data_AF-W2HYL1-F1
#
_entry.id   AF-W2HYL1-F1
#
_cell.length_a   1.000
_cell.length_b   1.000
_cell.length_c   1.000
_cell.angle_alpha   90.00
_cell.angle_beta   90.00
_cell.angle_gamma   90.00
#
_symmetry.space_group_name_H-M   'P 1'
#
loop_
_entity.id
_entity.type
_entity.pdbx_description
1 polymer ?
#
loop_
_entity_poly.entity_id
_entity_poly.type
_entity_poly.pdbx_seq_one_letter_code
_entity_poly.pdbx_strand_id
1 'polypeptide(L)'
;MNIAHVNYIADALMEFRWLLQHLAKFLDEAVQVLQNSHSRRVEQYQDAIEQFTGDFKLALQGEHLQRVKQLHFDIETIETSMSTMLLPHFEICRTITTANAQVQTMGSAFSKAQCSGIDTFVRTAAKLKSGDASFRSVLQDATKFLAQLSLFEQAASKDAFLVCSSALKLQFRESLDQELFLAYVEDWVSKRETLQLTESSSEYQAATRRVQELKEAIGRVHKLTQSSQEKLALDDPARESLAQEVARIFHDEGGILTQVDLPACV
;
A
#
# COMPACT_ATOMS: atom_id res chain seq x y z
N MET A 1 -28.31 -68.54 -46.08
CA MET A 1 -28.02 -67.26 -45.38
C MET A 1 -28.61 -66.16 -46.25
N ASN A 2 -29.58 -65.40 -45.72
CA ASN A 2 -30.49 -64.57 -46.53
C ASN A 2 -29.84 -63.21 -46.87
N ILE A 3 -29.58 -62.95 -48.16
CA ILE A 3 -28.86 -61.77 -48.67
C ILE A 3 -29.53 -60.46 -48.23
N ALA A 4 -30.86 -60.46 -48.10
CA ALA A 4 -31.61 -59.31 -47.59
C ALA A 4 -31.27 -58.93 -46.13
N HIS A 5 -30.95 -59.93 -45.30
CA HIS A 5 -30.58 -59.70 -43.90
C HIS A 5 -29.14 -59.17 -43.76
N VAL A 6 -28.25 -59.57 -44.66
CA VAL A 6 -26.86 -59.09 -44.72
C VAL A 6 -26.82 -57.65 -45.22
N ASN A 7 -27.63 -57.30 -46.22
CA ASN A 7 -27.73 -55.93 -46.72
C ASN A 7 -28.34 -54.97 -45.68
N TYR A 8 -29.37 -55.41 -44.94
CA TYR A 8 -29.95 -54.61 -43.86
C TYR A 8 -28.95 -54.32 -42.73
N ILE A 9 -28.13 -55.31 -42.36
CA ILE A 9 -27.07 -55.13 -41.35
C ILE A 9 -25.96 -54.19 -41.88
N ALA A 10 -25.60 -54.31 -43.16
CA ALA A 10 -24.60 -53.44 -43.77
C ALA A 10 -25.06 -51.97 -43.84
N ASP A 11 -26.32 -51.71 -44.20
CA ASP A 11 -26.90 -50.36 -44.22
C ASP A 11 -26.99 -49.77 -42.80
N ALA A 12 -27.41 -50.56 -41.81
CA ALA A 12 -27.44 -50.13 -40.41
C ALA A 12 -26.04 -49.81 -39.86
N LEU A 13 -25.01 -50.59 -40.23
CA LEU A 13 -23.62 -50.32 -39.87
C LEU A 13 -23.08 -49.05 -40.54
N MET A 14 -23.47 -48.78 -41.78
CA MET A 14 -23.11 -47.54 -42.48
C MET A 14 -23.76 -46.30 -41.85
N GLU A 15 -25.05 -46.36 -41.49
CA GLU A 15 -25.72 -45.28 -40.77
C GLU A 15 -25.08 -45.03 -39.39
N PHE A 16 -24.77 -46.10 -38.65
CA PHE A 16 -24.11 -45.98 -37.35
C PHE A 16 -22.72 -45.34 -37.47
N ARG A 17 -21.93 -45.74 -38.48
CA ARG A 17 -20.61 -45.16 -38.77
C ARG A 17 -20.72 -43.68 -39.15
N TRP A 18 -21.72 -43.31 -39.94
CA TRP A 18 -21.99 -41.91 -40.28
C TRP A 18 -22.34 -41.09 -39.05
N LEU A 19 -23.18 -41.63 -38.16
CA LEU A 19 -23.58 -40.97 -36.91
C LEU A 19 -22.37 -40.73 -35.99
N LEU A 20 -21.47 -41.71 -35.88
CA LEU A 20 -20.23 -41.59 -35.11
C LEU A 20 -19.29 -40.52 -35.68
N GLN A 21 -19.11 -40.47 -37.00
CA GLN A 21 -18.32 -39.41 -37.66
C GLN A 21 -18.94 -38.03 -37.44
N HIS A 22 -20.27 -37.94 -37.48
CA HIS A 22 -20.99 -36.70 -37.25
C HIS A 22 -20.85 -36.22 -35.79
N LEU A 23 -20.93 -37.14 -34.82
CA LEU A 23 -20.71 -36.84 -33.41
C LEU A 23 -19.27 -36.38 -33.14
N ALA A 24 -18.27 -37.06 -33.71
CA ALA A 24 -16.87 -36.68 -33.56
C ALA A 24 -16.62 -35.25 -34.09
N LYS A 25 -17.16 -34.93 -35.27
CA LYS A 25 -17.07 -33.59 -35.85
C LYS A 25 -17.78 -32.54 -34.99
N PHE A 26 -18.98 -32.84 -34.48
CA PHE A 26 -19.70 -31.93 -33.58
C PHE A 26 -18.93 -31.65 -32.29
N LEU A 27 -18.29 -32.67 -31.71
CA LEU A 27 -17.48 -32.51 -30.50
C LEU A 27 -16.24 -31.63 -30.76
N ASP A 28 -15.58 -31.81 -31.90
CA ASP A 28 -14.44 -30.99 -32.33
C ASP A 28 -14.85 -29.51 -32.55
N GLU A 29 -15.96 -29.28 -33.23
CA GLU A 29 -16.53 -27.94 -33.41
C GLU A 29 -16.92 -27.29 -32.06
N ALA A 30 -17.52 -28.05 -31.14
CA ALA A 30 -17.88 -27.56 -29.81
C ALA A 30 -16.64 -27.18 -28.98
N VAL A 31 -15.58 -27.98 -29.09
CA VAL A 31 -14.25 -27.72 -28.52
C VAL A 31 -13.68 -26.40 -29.02
N GLN A 32 -13.69 -26.19 -30.34
CA GLN A 32 -13.15 -24.98 -30.96
C GLN A 32 -13.95 -23.74 -30.54
N VAL A 33 -15.28 -23.84 -30.47
CA VAL A 33 -16.16 -22.77 -29.99
C VAL A 33 -15.86 -22.41 -28.53
N LEU A 34 -15.63 -23.40 -27.67
CA LEU A 34 -15.28 -23.17 -26.27
C LEU A 34 -13.91 -22.48 -26.13
N GLN A 35 -12.89 -22.93 -26.86
CA GLN A 35 -11.56 -22.30 -26.86
C GLN A 35 -11.61 -20.87 -27.36
N ASN A 36 -12.29 -20.61 -28.49
CA ASN A 36 -12.48 -19.27 -29.04
C ASN A 36 -13.23 -18.35 -28.05
N SER A 37 -14.26 -18.88 -27.37
CA SER A 37 -15.00 -18.15 -26.33
C SER A 37 -14.14 -17.82 -25.11
N HIS A 38 -13.27 -18.73 -24.70
CA HIS A 38 -12.33 -18.50 -23.59
C HIS A 38 -11.25 -17.48 -23.97
N SER A 39 -10.61 -17.61 -25.14
CA SER A 39 -9.61 -16.66 -25.64
C SER A 39 -10.17 -15.24 -25.69
N ARG A 40 -11.38 -15.08 -26.26
CA ARG A 40 -12.05 -13.79 -26.35
C ARG A 40 -12.38 -13.19 -24.97
N ARG A 41 -12.73 -14.00 -23.97
CA ARG A 41 -12.94 -13.51 -22.60
C ARG A 41 -11.65 -13.05 -21.94
N VAL A 42 -10.55 -13.75 -22.16
CA VAL A 42 -9.24 -13.35 -21.63
C VAL A 42 -8.80 -12.02 -22.23
N GLU A 43 -8.94 -11.83 -23.54
CA GLU A 43 -8.69 -10.55 -24.22
C GLU A 43 -9.55 -9.43 -23.61
N GLN A 44 -10.85 -9.66 -23.45
CA GLN A 44 -11.75 -8.67 -22.82
C GLN A 44 -11.33 -8.29 -21.39
N TYR A 45 -10.84 -9.24 -20.60
CA TYR A 45 -10.33 -8.95 -19.27
C TYR A 45 -9.01 -8.19 -19.32
N GLN A 46 -8.13 -8.47 -20.28
CA GLN A 46 -6.89 -7.73 -20.48
C GLN A 46 -7.19 -6.27 -20.86
N ASP A 47 -8.06 -6.05 -21.83
CA ASP A 47 -8.50 -4.71 -22.24
C ASP A 47 -9.11 -3.93 -21.05
N ALA A 48 -9.94 -4.60 -20.24
CA ALA A 48 -10.53 -3.98 -19.05
C ALA A 48 -9.48 -3.65 -17.97
N ILE A 49 -8.44 -4.48 -17.79
CA ILE A 49 -7.32 -4.18 -16.89
C ILE A 49 -6.57 -2.94 -17.40
N GLU A 50 -6.27 -2.87 -18.69
CA GLU A 50 -5.57 -1.71 -19.28
C GLU A 50 -6.39 -0.44 -19.09
N GLN A 51 -7.68 -0.48 -19.39
CA GLN A 51 -8.59 0.64 -19.19
C GLN A 51 -8.64 1.08 -17.72
N PHE A 52 -8.94 0.17 -16.79
CA PHE A 52 -9.01 0.52 -15.37
C PHE A 52 -7.68 1.00 -14.81
N THR A 53 -6.56 0.46 -15.30
CA THR A 53 -5.22 0.93 -14.92
C THR A 53 -4.94 2.34 -15.45
N GLY A 54 -5.38 2.65 -16.67
CA GLY A 54 -5.35 4.00 -17.22
C GLY A 54 -6.16 4.99 -16.40
N ASP A 55 -7.41 4.63 -16.09
CA ASP A 55 -8.31 5.43 -15.27
C ASP A 55 -7.76 5.62 -13.85
N PHE A 56 -7.13 4.59 -13.28
CA PHE A 56 -6.49 4.65 -11.97
C PHE A 56 -5.32 5.64 -11.95
N LYS A 57 -4.46 5.62 -12.97
CA LYS A 57 -3.35 6.58 -13.11
C LYS A 57 -3.86 8.02 -13.20
N LEU A 58 -4.90 8.25 -13.99
CA LEU A 58 -5.53 9.58 -14.10
C LEU A 58 -6.19 10.00 -12.78
N ALA A 59 -6.88 9.08 -12.11
CA ALA A 59 -7.51 9.37 -10.82
C ALA A 59 -6.48 9.77 -9.75
N LEU A 60 -5.31 9.13 -9.72
CA LEU A 60 -4.21 9.51 -8.82
C LEU A 60 -3.65 10.91 -9.09
N GLN A 61 -3.76 11.42 -10.31
CA GLN A 61 -3.35 12.77 -10.69
C GLN A 61 -4.42 13.83 -10.35
N GLY A 62 -5.55 13.43 -9.75
CA GLY A 62 -6.61 14.34 -9.34
C GLY A 62 -6.11 15.42 -8.39
N GLU A 63 -6.57 16.66 -8.63
CA GLU A 63 -6.15 17.87 -7.92
C GLU A 63 -6.23 17.71 -6.39
N HIS A 64 -7.35 17.20 -5.87
CA HIS A 64 -7.56 17.04 -4.43
C HIS A 64 -6.57 16.05 -3.78
N LEU A 65 -6.23 14.96 -4.47
CA LEU A 65 -5.25 13.99 -3.97
C LEU A 65 -3.84 14.58 -3.98
N GLN A 66 -3.48 15.30 -5.05
CA GLN A 66 -2.19 15.98 -5.16
C GLN A 66 -2.04 17.07 -4.10
N ARG A 67 -3.11 17.84 -3.85
CA ARG A 67 -3.13 18.88 -2.82
C ARG A 67 -2.92 18.29 -1.42
N VAL A 68 -3.61 17.20 -1.08
CA VAL A 68 -3.40 16.51 0.20
C VAL A 68 -1.97 15.97 0.31
N LYS A 69 -1.43 15.38 -0.76
CA LYS A 69 -0.04 14.91 -0.78
C LYS A 69 0.96 16.06 -0.56
N GLN A 70 0.74 17.21 -1.20
CA GLN A 70 1.58 18.39 -1.02
C GLN A 70 1.50 18.91 0.43
N LEU A 71 0.30 18.97 1.01
CA LEU A 71 0.14 19.41 2.41
C LEU A 71 0.88 18.49 3.39
N HIS A 72 0.85 17.18 3.19
CA HIS A 72 1.64 16.25 4.01
C HIS A 72 3.15 16.53 3.90
N PHE A 73 3.64 16.74 2.68
CA PHE A 73 5.05 17.06 2.43
C PHE A 73 5.46 18.41 3.06
N ASP A 74 4.62 19.44 2.92
CA ASP A 74 4.85 20.75 3.53
C ASP A 74 4.94 20.62 5.06
N ILE A 75 4.01 19.90 5.68
CA ILE A 75 3.98 19.65 7.14
C ILE A 75 5.28 18.96 7.60
N GLU A 76 5.69 17.89 6.91
CA GLU A 76 6.92 17.16 7.23
C GLU A 76 8.18 18.04 7.08
N THR A 77 8.19 18.90 6.06
CA THR A 77 9.28 19.87 5.82
C THR A 77 9.38 20.89 6.95
N ILE A 78 8.24 21.40 7.42
CA ILE A 78 8.20 22.33 8.55
C ILE A 78 8.63 21.63 9.85
N GLU A 79 8.15 20.42 10.12
CA GLU A 79 8.58 19.62 11.29
C GLU A 79 10.09 19.33 11.27
N THR A 80 10.66 19.09 10.09
CA THR A 80 12.11 18.92 9.91
C THR A 80 12.86 20.22 10.22
N SER A 81 12.33 21.36 9.77
CA SER A 81 12.91 22.68 10.05
C SER A 81 12.88 22.98 11.55
N MET A 82 11.73 22.79 12.21
CA MET A 82 11.59 22.94 13.67
C MET A 82 12.53 22.00 14.45
N SER A 83 12.65 20.74 14.02
CA SER A 83 13.58 19.78 14.62
C SER A 83 15.04 20.20 14.50
N THR A 84 15.40 20.78 13.35
CA THR A 84 16.76 21.26 13.07
C THR A 84 17.10 22.44 13.96
N MET A 85 16.16 23.37 14.16
CA MET A 85 16.34 24.50 15.06
C MET A 85 16.51 24.06 16.53
N LEU A 86 15.81 23.00 16.95
CA LEU A 86 15.89 22.45 18.31
C LEU A 86 17.04 21.45 18.52
N LEU A 87 17.80 21.11 17.48
CA LEU A 87 18.85 20.10 17.55
C LEU A 87 19.91 20.41 18.64
N PRO A 88 20.43 21.64 18.78
CA PRO A 88 21.37 21.95 19.85
C PRO A 88 20.79 21.71 21.25
N HIS A 89 19.51 22.05 21.45
CA HIS A 89 18.80 21.81 22.71
C HIS A 89 18.63 20.32 22.99
N PHE A 90 18.35 19.51 21.96
CA PHE A 90 18.24 18.07 22.09
C PHE A 90 19.56 17.42 22.51
N GLU A 91 20.68 17.87 21.96
CA GLU A 91 22.02 17.36 22.32
C GLU A 91 22.39 17.67 23.77
N ILE A 92 22.05 18.87 24.23
CA ILE A 92 22.26 19.29 25.62
C ILE A 92 21.34 18.52 26.57
N CYS A 93 20.06 18.39 26.24
CA CYS A 93 19.11 17.59 27.02
C CYS A 93 19.55 16.13 27.15
N ARG A 94 20.09 15.55 26.07
CA ARG A 94 20.69 14.20 26.12
C ARG A 94 21.87 14.13 27.08
N THR A 95 22.75 15.14 27.06
CA THR A 95 23.91 15.22 27.96
C THR A 95 23.47 15.32 29.41
N ILE A 96 22.51 16.21 29.72
CA ILE A 96 21.91 16.37 31.05
C ILE A 96 21.30 15.04 31.53
N THR A 97 20.51 14.39 30.67
CA THR A 97 19.85 13.12 30.99
C THR A 97 20.87 12.00 31.25
N THR A 98 21.91 11.90 30.42
CA THR A 98 22.97 10.89 30.55
C THR A 98 23.78 11.09 31.82
N ALA A 99 24.10 12.35 32.16
CA ALA A 99 24.84 12.69 33.35
C ALA A 99 23.99 12.68 34.63
N ASN A 100 22.67 12.44 34.51
CA ASN A 100 21.68 12.58 35.59
C ASN A 100 21.77 13.94 36.30
N ALA A 101 21.98 15.00 35.52
CA ALA A 101 22.16 16.36 36.03
C ALA A 101 20.80 17.03 36.29
N GLN A 102 20.72 17.84 37.34
CA GLN A 102 19.49 18.53 37.73
C GLN A 102 19.76 19.95 38.20
N VAL A 103 18.78 20.84 38.04
CA VAL A 103 18.83 22.19 38.61
C VAL A 103 18.27 22.11 40.03
N GLN A 104 19.14 22.28 41.03
CA GLN A 104 18.73 22.25 42.43
C GLN A 104 18.09 23.56 42.86
N THR A 105 17.15 23.54 43.81
CA THR A 105 16.53 24.76 44.37
C THR A 105 17.33 25.41 45.49
N MET A 106 18.16 24.65 46.22
CA MET A 106 18.99 25.22 47.28
C MET A 106 20.18 25.95 46.69
N GLY A 107 20.29 27.25 46.94
CA GLY A 107 21.40 28.09 46.46
C GLY A 107 21.36 28.44 44.97
N SER A 108 20.29 28.10 44.24
CA SER A 108 20.12 28.50 42.84
C SER A 108 19.22 29.72 42.69
N ALA A 109 19.32 30.38 41.54
CA ALA A 109 18.46 31.49 41.16
C ALA A 109 17.04 31.05 40.69
N PHE A 110 16.72 29.76 40.76
CA PHE A 110 15.48 29.19 40.23
C PHE A 110 14.56 28.72 41.36
N SER A 111 13.30 29.15 41.30
CA SER A 111 12.24 28.65 42.16
C SER A 111 11.90 27.19 41.84
N LYS A 112 11.24 26.50 42.77
CA LYS A 112 10.77 25.12 42.59
C LYS A 112 9.90 24.94 41.33
N ALA A 113 9.03 25.91 41.03
CA ALA A 113 8.19 25.88 39.84
C ALA A 113 9.03 25.98 38.55
N GLN A 114 10.06 26.83 38.55
CA GLN A 114 10.98 26.97 37.41
C GLN A 114 11.82 25.70 37.21
N CYS A 115 12.35 25.10 38.27
CA CYS A 115 13.05 23.80 38.19
C CYS A 115 12.15 22.72 37.57
N SER A 116 10.89 22.64 38.00
CA SER A 116 9.92 21.70 37.41
C SER A 116 9.66 21.99 35.92
N GLY A 117 9.65 23.26 35.52
CA GLY A 117 9.50 23.67 34.12
C GLY A 117 10.70 23.23 33.27
N ILE A 118 11.92 23.41 33.78
CA ILE A 118 13.16 22.97 33.13
C ILE A 118 13.18 21.45 32.97
N ASP A 119 12.86 20.71 34.03
CA ASP A 119 12.80 19.24 33.98
C ASP A 119 11.74 18.75 32.98
N THR A 120 10.60 19.45 32.89
CA THR A 120 9.55 19.14 31.92
C THR A 120 10.06 19.34 30.50
N PHE A 121 10.77 20.44 30.23
CA PHE A 121 11.39 20.66 28.93
C PHE A 121 12.38 19.56 28.57
N VAL A 122 13.33 19.24 29.46
CA VAL A 122 14.38 18.21 29.22
C VAL A 122 13.76 16.86 28.85
N ARG A 123 12.72 16.43 29.58
CA ARG A 123 12.00 15.18 29.26
C ARG A 123 11.25 15.26 27.95
N THR A 124 10.64 16.40 27.65
CA THR A 124 9.86 16.62 26.42
C THR A 124 10.78 16.61 25.20
N ALA A 125 11.92 17.31 25.28
CA ALA A 125 12.97 17.33 24.28
C ALA A 125 13.52 15.91 24.01
N ALA A 126 13.77 15.12 25.06
CA ALA A 126 14.21 13.73 24.91
C ALA A 126 13.17 12.85 24.18
N LYS A 127 11.88 13.03 24.47
CA LYS A 127 10.79 12.31 23.80
C LYS A 127 10.61 12.75 22.34
N LEU A 128 10.73 14.04 22.06
CA LEU A 128 10.70 14.55 20.67
C LEU A 128 11.87 13.98 19.86
N LYS A 129 13.08 13.95 20.42
CA LYS A 129 14.26 13.44 19.73
C LYS A 129 14.23 11.92 19.46
N SER A 130 13.59 11.15 20.34
CA SER A 130 13.44 9.69 20.21
C SER A 130 12.23 9.28 19.35
N GLY A 131 11.31 10.20 19.07
CA GLY A 131 10.05 9.91 18.38
C GLY A 131 8.93 9.40 19.29
N ASP A 132 9.15 9.34 20.61
CA ASP A 132 8.14 8.96 21.61
C ASP A 132 7.07 10.05 21.81
N ALA A 133 7.33 11.27 21.34
CA ALA A 133 6.37 12.36 21.26
C ALA A 133 6.43 13.03 19.89
N SER A 134 5.31 13.58 19.44
CA SER A 134 5.21 14.37 18.21
C SER A 134 5.07 15.85 18.49
N PHE A 135 5.45 16.70 17.54
CA PHE A 135 5.20 18.15 17.61
C PHE A 135 3.72 18.46 17.85
N ARG A 136 2.80 17.66 17.28
CA ARG A 136 1.35 17.77 17.54
C ARG A 136 1.01 17.77 19.02
N SER A 137 1.61 16.86 19.77
CA SER A 137 1.32 16.71 21.20
C SER A 137 1.99 17.80 22.04
N VAL A 138 3.20 18.20 21.66
CA VAL A 138 4.02 19.13 22.47
C VAL A 138 3.64 20.59 22.23
N LEU A 139 3.29 20.95 20.99
CA LEU A 139 2.99 22.31 20.58
C LEU A 139 1.49 22.66 20.63
N GLN A 140 0.67 21.84 21.31
CA GLN A 140 -0.72 22.21 21.59
C GLN A 140 -0.79 23.52 22.38
N ASP A 141 0.20 23.77 23.25
CA ASP A 141 0.42 25.04 23.94
C ASP A 141 1.86 25.50 23.66
N ALA A 142 2.06 26.08 22.47
CA ALA A 142 3.36 26.56 22.01
C ALA A 142 3.96 27.61 22.96
N THR A 143 3.12 28.48 23.55
CA THR A 143 3.56 29.49 24.51
C THR A 143 4.15 28.85 25.77
N LYS A 144 3.50 27.81 26.30
CA LYS A 144 4.04 27.06 27.44
C LYS A 144 5.32 26.32 27.09
N PHE A 145 5.40 25.72 25.91
CA PHE A 145 6.63 25.08 25.45
C PHE A 145 7.80 26.08 25.39
N LEU A 146 7.60 27.26 24.79
CA LEU A 146 8.62 28.30 24.69
C LEU A 146 9.00 28.92 26.04
N ALA A 147 8.04 29.05 26.96
CA ALA A 147 8.34 29.48 28.33
C ALA A 147 9.25 28.47 29.05
N GLN A 148 9.00 27.17 28.89
CA GLN A 148 9.85 26.12 29.46
C GLN A 148 11.23 26.06 28.79
N LEU A 149 11.28 26.20 27.46
CA LEU A 149 12.53 26.34 26.70
C LEU A 149 13.35 27.53 27.20
N SER A 150 12.73 28.71 27.36
CA SER A 150 13.41 29.91 27.83
C SER A 150 14.02 29.73 29.22
N LEU A 151 13.31 29.04 30.12
CA LEU A 151 13.85 28.69 31.44
C LEU A 151 15.03 27.74 31.33
N PHE A 152 14.95 26.75 30.43
CA PHE A 152 16.05 25.83 30.15
C PHE A 152 17.29 26.57 29.62
N GLU A 153 17.14 27.48 28.65
CA GLU A 153 18.24 28.25 28.09
C GLU A 153 18.90 29.17 29.14
N GLN A 154 18.09 29.76 30.02
CA GLN A 154 18.61 30.53 31.15
C GLN A 154 19.39 29.67 32.14
N ALA A 155 18.96 28.42 32.38
CA ALA A 155 19.68 27.49 33.24
C ALA A 155 20.97 27.00 32.57
N ALA A 156 20.93 26.72 31.27
CA ALA A 156 22.08 26.24 30.49
C ALA A 156 23.16 27.32 30.37
N SER A 157 22.77 28.57 30.09
CA SER A 157 23.70 29.72 29.99
C SER A 157 24.39 30.06 31.32
N LYS A 158 23.78 29.71 32.46
CA LYS A 158 24.34 29.93 33.80
C LYS A 158 25.04 28.71 34.39
N ASP A 159 25.23 27.64 33.61
CA ASP A 159 25.75 26.34 34.08
C ASP A 159 25.04 25.83 35.36
N ALA A 160 23.71 26.00 35.43
CA ALA A 160 22.93 25.72 36.63
C ALA A 160 22.64 24.23 36.87
N PHE A 161 23.03 23.35 35.94
CA PHE A 161 22.85 21.90 36.05
C PHE A 161 23.98 21.30 36.88
N LEU A 162 23.64 20.52 37.92
CA LEU A 162 24.62 19.92 38.83
C LEU A 162 24.63 18.39 38.70
N VAL A 163 25.83 17.80 38.78
CA VAL A 163 26.08 16.36 38.90
C VAL A 163 26.87 16.12 40.17
N CYS A 164 26.32 15.35 41.12
CA CYS A 164 26.99 15.03 42.39
C CYS A 164 27.64 16.27 43.07
N SER A 165 26.93 17.41 43.05
CA SER A 165 27.35 18.72 43.59
C SER A 165 28.31 19.56 42.75
N SER A 166 28.69 19.13 41.54
CA SER A 166 29.55 19.89 40.62
C SER A 166 28.76 20.42 39.42
N ALA A 167 29.05 21.65 38.99
CA ALA A 167 28.41 22.24 37.82
C ALA A 167 28.81 21.52 36.52
N LEU A 168 27.82 21.11 35.74
CA LEU A 168 27.99 20.54 34.42
C LEU A 168 28.17 21.66 33.40
N LYS A 169 29.36 21.74 32.80
CA LYS A 169 29.68 22.74 31.77
C LYS A 169 29.07 22.31 30.44
N LEU A 170 28.01 23.00 30.01
CA LEU A 170 27.23 22.63 28.82
C LEU A 170 27.70 23.32 27.53
N GLN A 171 28.55 24.35 27.64
CA GLN A 171 29.00 25.18 26.51
C GLN A 171 27.82 25.70 25.65
N PHE A 172 26.72 26.09 26.29
CA PHE A 172 25.56 26.66 25.60
C PHE A 172 25.93 28.01 24.99
N ARG A 173 25.76 28.16 23.67
CA ARG A 173 26.21 29.35 22.92
C ARG A 173 25.08 30.08 22.21
N GLU A 174 24.02 29.39 21.82
CA GLU A 174 22.97 29.94 20.97
C GLU A 174 21.60 29.61 21.54
N SER A 175 20.81 30.65 21.80
CA SER A 175 19.39 30.54 22.07
C SER A 175 18.62 30.30 20.78
N LEU A 176 17.47 29.63 20.91
CA LEU A 176 16.53 29.47 19.81
C LEU A 176 16.03 30.85 19.37
N ASP A 177 16.00 31.08 18.06
CA ASP A 177 15.22 32.18 17.49
C ASP A 177 13.72 31.88 17.68
N GLN A 178 13.14 32.42 18.74
CA GLN A 178 11.75 32.15 19.11
C GLN A 178 10.75 32.76 18.12
N GLU A 179 11.10 33.88 17.49
CA GLU A 179 10.23 34.54 16.51
C GLU A 179 10.14 33.70 15.24
N LEU A 180 11.29 33.26 14.71
CA LEU A 180 11.32 32.35 13.57
C LEU A 180 10.66 31.00 13.90
N PHE A 181 10.91 30.46 15.09
CA PHE A 181 10.29 29.21 15.51
C PHE A 181 8.76 29.33 15.59
N LEU A 182 8.23 30.41 16.17
CA LEU A 182 6.80 30.68 16.20
C LEU A 182 6.20 30.79 14.80
N ALA A 183 6.88 31.46 13.86
CA ALA A 183 6.44 31.53 12.47
C ALA A 183 6.30 30.13 11.84
N TYR A 184 7.25 29.21 12.11
CA TYR A 184 7.12 27.82 11.68
C TYR A 184 5.96 27.09 12.36
N VAL A 185 5.73 27.32 13.66
CA VAL A 185 4.60 26.72 14.38
C VAL A 185 3.28 27.19 13.80
N GLU A 186 3.13 28.49 13.53
CA GLU A 186 1.92 29.07 12.95
C GLU A 186 1.64 28.53 11.54
N ASP A 187 2.65 28.47 10.67
CA ASP A 187 2.52 27.87 9.34
C ASP A 187 2.15 26.38 9.44
N TRP A 188 2.79 25.63 10.33
CA TRP A 188 2.47 24.23 10.56
C TRP A 188 1.04 24.01 11.06
N VAL A 189 0.54 24.84 11.99
CA VAL A 189 -0.86 24.79 12.45
C VAL A 189 -1.80 25.07 11.29
N SER A 190 -1.55 26.13 10.51
CA SER A 190 -2.36 26.52 9.35
C SER A 190 -2.42 25.42 8.28
N LYS A 191 -1.28 24.80 7.95
CA LYS A 191 -1.20 23.68 7.00
C LYS A 191 -1.97 22.45 7.48
N ARG A 192 -1.91 22.16 8.78
CA ARG A 192 -2.65 21.05 9.40
C ARG A 192 -4.16 21.27 9.40
N GLU A 193 -4.61 22.47 9.71
CA GLU A 193 -6.03 22.83 9.63
C GLU A 193 -6.52 22.73 8.18
N THR A 194 -5.73 23.24 7.22
CA THR A 194 -6.03 23.11 5.80
C THR A 194 -6.10 21.65 5.35
N LEU A 195 -5.18 20.81 5.83
CA LEU A 195 -5.18 19.38 5.56
C LEU A 195 -6.46 18.73 6.09
N GLN A 196 -6.81 18.97 7.36
CA GLN A 196 -8.01 18.41 7.98
C GLN A 196 -9.29 18.84 7.24
N LEU A 197 -9.38 20.11 6.85
CA LEU A 197 -10.51 20.62 6.05
C LEU A 197 -10.57 19.94 4.68
N THR A 198 -9.42 19.80 4.00
CA THR A 198 -9.35 19.16 2.67
C THR A 198 -9.72 17.68 2.76
N GLU A 199 -9.25 16.95 3.77
CA GLU A 199 -9.59 15.53 3.97
C GLU A 199 -11.06 15.32 4.32
N SER A 200 -11.68 16.30 4.99
CA SER A 200 -13.11 16.29 5.27
C SER A 200 -13.98 16.68 4.07
N SER A 201 -13.39 17.20 2.99
CA SER A 201 -14.15 17.69 1.84
C SER A 201 -14.77 16.55 1.03
N SER A 202 -15.96 16.83 0.48
CA SER A 202 -16.69 15.84 -0.32
C SER A 202 -15.93 15.42 -1.59
N GLU A 203 -15.15 16.34 -2.15
CA GLU A 203 -14.36 16.16 -3.36
C GLU A 203 -13.16 15.25 -3.11
N TYR A 204 -12.44 15.45 -2.01
CA TYR A 204 -11.36 14.54 -1.61
C TYR A 204 -11.89 13.15 -1.28
N GLN A 205 -13.02 13.06 -0.56
CA GLN A 205 -13.66 11.79 -0.26
C GLN A 205 -14.15 11.07 -1.53
N ALA A 206 -14.68 11.80 -2.50
CA ALA A 206 -15.08 11.25 -3.79
C ALA A 206 -13.87 10.78 -4.60
N ALA A 207 -12.79 11.56 -4.66
CA ALA A 207 -11.55 11.19 -5.34
C ALA A 207 -10.93 9.94 -4.73
N THR A 208 -10.88 9.87 -3.40
CA THR A 208 -10.35 8.71 -2.65
C THR A 208 -11.21 7.46 -2.89
N ARG A 209 -12.55 7.59 -2.83
CA ARG A 209 -13.47 6.49 -3.17
C ARG A 209 -13.26 5.99 -4.60
N ARG A 210 -13.14 6.89 -5.57
CA ARG A 210 -12.89 6.52 -6.97
C ARG A 210 -11.59 5.73 -7.13
N VAL A 211 -10.51 6.15 -6.48
CA VAL A 211 -9.24 5.42 -6.51
C VAL A 211 -9.39 4.02 -5.90
N GLN A 212 -10.12 3.91 -4.79
CA GLN A 212 -10.39 2.63 -4.14
C GLN A 212 -11.26 1.70 -5.01
N GLU A 213 -12.32 2.22 -5.62
CA GLU A 213 -13.20 1.49 -6.54
C GLU A 213 -12.43 0.96 -7.76
N LEU A 214 -11.56 1.78 -8.35
CA LEU A 214 -10.69 1.38 -9.46
C LEU A 214 -9.69 0.29 -9.03
N LYS A 215 -9.08 0.44 -7.85
CA LYS A 215 -8.18 -0.58 -7.29
C LYS A 215 -8.90 -1.92 -7.12
N GLU A 216 -10.12 -1.91 -6.59
CA GLU A 216 -10.93 -3.11 -6.45
C GLU A 216 -11.36 -3.69 -7.79
N ALA A 217 -11.72 -2.86 -8.77
CA ALA A 217 -12.06 -3.29 -10.12
C ALA A 217 -10.86 -3.99 -10.79
N ILE A 218 -9.67 -3.38 -10.76
CA ILE A 218 -8.43 -3.99 -11.26
C ILE A 218 -8.21 -5.34 -10.56
N GLY A 219 -8.32 -5.38 -9.23
CA GLY A 219 -8.15 -6.63 -8.46
C GLY A 219 -9.15 -7.72 -8.82
N ARG A 220 -10.42 -7.36 -9.08
CA ARG A 220 -11.46 -8.32 -9.52
C ARG A 220 -11.17 -8.86 -10.92
N VAL A 221 -10.87 -8.00 -11.89
CA VAL A 221 -10.61 -8.43 -13.26
C VAL A 221 -9.31 -9.25 -13.32
N HIS A 222 -8.27 -8.87 -12.58
CA HIS A 222 -7.04 -9.64 -12.50
C HIS A 222 -7.29 -11.08 -12.00
N LYS A 223 -8.13 -11.25 -10.97
CA LYS A 223 -8.54 -12.60 -10.49
C LYS A 223 -9.31 -13.38 -11.55
N LEU A 224 -10.19 -12.73 -12.32
CA LEU A 224 -10.93 -13.38 -13.42
C LEU A 224 -9.99 -13.81 -14.55
N THR A 225 -9.03 -12.97 -14.91
CA THR A 225 -7.98 -13.30 -15.90
C THR A 225 -7.18 -14.50 -15.42
N GLN A 226 -6.69 -14.47 -14.18
CA GLN A 226 -5.90 -15.57 -13.62
C GLN A 226 -6.70 -16.88 -13.59
N SER A 227 -7.93 -16.88 -13.08
CA SER A 227 -8.77 -18.08 -13.06
C SER A 227 -9.09 -18.60 -14.46
N SER A 228 -9.24 -17.70 -15.44
CA SER A 228 -9.48 -18.10 -16.83
C SER A 228 -8.22 -18.67 -17.49
N GLN A 229 -7.05 -18.14 -17.18
CA GLN A 229 -5.76 -18.66 -17.61
C GLN A 229 -5.45 -20.02 -16.97
N GLU A 230 -5.73 -20.21 -15.68
CA GLU A 230 -5.62 -21.49 -15.00
C GLU A 230 -6.54 -22.55 -15.63
N LYS A 231 -7.77 -22.18 -16.00
CA LYS A 231 -8.69 -23.07 -16.74
C LYS A 231 -8.25 -23.39 -18.16
N LEU A 232 -7.46 -22.52 -18.79
CA LEU A 232 -6.85 -22.78 -20.10
C LEU A 232 -5.61 -23.67 -19.98
N ALA A 233 -4.85 -23.53 -18.89
CA ALA A 233 -3.64 -24.31 -18.61
C ALA A 233 -3.94 -25.70 -18.03
N LEU A 234 -5.08 -25.85 -17.35
CA LEU A 234 -5.66 -27.16 -17.06
C LEU A 234 -6.14 -27.74 -18.40
N ASP A 235 -5.23 -28.39 -19.13
CA ASP A 235 -5.61 -29.47 -20.05
C ASP A 235 -6.56 -30.37 -19.29
N ASP A 236 -7.86 -30.27 -19.60
CA ASP A 236 -8.89 -30.98 -18.87
C ASP A 236 -8.61 -32.48 -19.06
N PRO A 237 -8.15 -33.21 -18.02
CA PRO A 237 -7.82 -34.62 -18.16
C PRO A 237 -9.06 -35.42 -18.56
N ALA A 238 -10.26 -34.91 -18.28
CA ALA A 238 -11.51 -35.51 -18.75
C ALA A 238 -11.70 -35.34 -20.26
N ARG A 239 -11.14 -34.30 -20.86
CA ARG A 239 -11.20 -34.03 -22.31
C ARG A 239 -10.16 -34.84 -23.08
N GLU A 240 -8.95 -34.99 -22.53
CA GLU A 240 -7.99 -35.99 -23.02
C GLU A 240 -8.50 -37.42 -22.81
N SER A 241 -9.07 -37.73 -21.65
CA SER A 241 -9.62 -39.06 -21.36
C SER A 241 -10.84 -39.37 -22.23
N LEU A 242 -11.70 -38.40 -22.53
CA LEU A 242 -12.83 -38.59 -23.45
C LEU A 242 -12.35 -38.76 -24.89
N ALA A 243 -11.35 -37.99 -25.34
CA ALA A 243 -10.73 -38.16 -26.65
C ALA A 243 -10.05 -39.53 -26.78
N GLN A 244 -9.34 -39.97 -25.73
CA GLN A 244 -8.70 -41.29 -25.66
C GLN A 244 -9.74 -42.42 -25.64
N GLU A 245 -10.82 -42.31 -24.85
CA GLU A 245 -11.87 -43.33 -24.78
C GLU A 245 -12.62 -43.46 -26.11
N VAL A 246 -12.93 -42.34 -26.77
CA VAL A 246 -13.54 -42.33 -28.11
C VAL A 246 -12.58 -42.95 -29.14
N ALA A 247 -11.29 -42.62 -29.10
CA ALA A 247 -10.29 -43.23 -29.96
C ALA A 247 -10.14 -44.75 -29.70
N ARG A 248 -10.28 -45.18 -28.45
CA ARG A 248 -10.22 -46.58 -28.03
C ARG A 248 -11.40 -47.39 -28.53
N ILE A 249 -12.63 -46.90 -28.32
CA ILE A 249 -13.87 -47.49 -28.85
C ILE A 249 -13.78 -47.63 -30.37
N PHE A 250 -13.25 -46.61 -31.05
CA PHE A 250 -13.08 -46.62 -32.50
C PHE A 250 -12.07 -47.67 -33.00
N HIS A 251 -11.00 -47.91 -32.22
CA HIS A 251 -10.00 -48.92 -32.55
C HIS A 251 -10.50 -50.34 -32.30
N ASP A 252 -11.23 -50.54 -31.20
CA ASP A 252 -11.81 -51.84 -30.81
C ASP A 252 -12.93 -52.30 -31.76
N GLU A 253 -13.63 -51.37 -32.44
CA GLU A 253 -14.64 -51.66 -33.48
C GLU A 253 -14.06 -51.86 -34.89
N GLY A 254 -12.73 -51.94 -35.04
CA GLY A 254 -12.04 -52.25 -36.30
C GLY A 254 -11.77 -51.05 -37.21
N GLY A 255 -11.88 -49.82 -36.69
CA GLY A 255 -11.48 -48.60 -37.38
C GLY A 255 -9.96 -48.37 -37.34
N ILE A 256 -9.34 -48.13 -38.50
CA ILE A 256 -7.97 -47.62 -38.59
C ILE A 256 -8.03 -46.08 -38.57
N LEU A 257 -7.69 -45.47 -37.43
CA LEU A 257 -7.29 -44.06 -37.39
C LEU A 257 -5.79 -44.00 -37.69
N THR A 258 -5.42 -43.70 -38.94
CA THR A 258 -4.05 -43.28 -39.23
C THR A 258 -3.85 -41.90 -38.63
N GLN A 259 -3.08 -41.84 -37.54
CA GLN A 259 -2.56 -40.64 -36.87
C GLN A 259 -3.58 -39.50 -36.71
N VAL A 260 -4.18 -39.46 -35.52
CA VAL A 260 -4.47 -38.17 -34.92
C VAL A 260 -3.10 -37.53 -34.68
N ASP A 261 -2.70 -36.58 -35.53
CA ASP A 261 -1.66 -35.61 -35.17
C ASP A 261 -2.21 -34.79 -34.01
N LEU A 262 -2.08 -35.33 -32.80
CA LEU A 262 -2.06 -34.54 -31.59
C LEU A 262 -0.83 -33.64 -31.72
N PRO A 263 -0.96 -32.30 -31.73
CA PRO A 263 0.21 -31.45 -31.57
C PRO A 263 0.82 -31.85 -30.23
N ALA A 264 2.07 -32.33 -30.28
CA ALA A 264 2.81 -32.64 -29.07
C ALA A 264 2.80 -31.39 -28.18
N CYS A 265 2.23 -31.53 -26.98
CA CYS A 265 2.44 -30.55 -25.92
C CYS A 265 3.95 -30.38 -25.71
N VAL A 266 4.42 -29.13 -25.87
CA VAL A 266 5.73 -28.66 -25.40
C VAL A 266 5.49 -27.95 -24.08
#